data_AF-A0A3B8V398-F1
#
_entry.id   AF-A0A3B8V398-F1
#
_cell.length_a   1.000
_cell.length_b   1.000
_cell.length_c   1.000
_cell.angle_alpha   90.00
_cell.angle_beta   90.00
_cell.angle_gamma   90.00
#
_symmetry.space_group_name_H-M   'P 1'
#
loop_
_entity.id
_entity.type
_entity.pdbx_description
1 polymer ?
#
loop_
_entity_poly.entity_id
_entity_poly.type
_entity_poly.pdbx_seq_one_letter_code
_entity_poly.pdbx_strand_id
1 'polypeptide(L)'
;LQGKDLRCLGSRAPFRRHGESGQSISDYLPHIATCADDIAIVNSMVTEQINHDPAHTFMNTGTIVPDRPSMGSWVNYGLGSLSENLPGFVVLTSVGGRNPQPIAARQWSSGFLPSKLSGVEFHGQGDPVHYVANPPGITTDCQSNLVDAVAELNRLRAETTRDPEIDSRIAQHELAFRMQASIPELMDISGESPETLEMYGAVPGDGSFASNCLLARRLAERGVRFIHLYHRGWDHHGGLKQYMDVCCDKCDQPTAALLKDLKRRGMLEDT
;
A
#
# COMPACT_ATOMS: atom_id res chain seq x y z
N LEU A 1 19.04 13.34 -29.77
CA LEU A 1 20.26 12.96 -29.03
C LEU A 1 21.26 12.16 -29.87
N GLN A 2 21.03 11.93 -31.16
CA GLN A 2 21.94 11.15 -32.01
C GLN A 2 23.30 11.85 -32.16
N GLY A 3 24.40 11.12 -31.89
CA GLY A 3 25.77 11.61 -32.06
C GLY A 3 26.35 12.44 -30.90
N LYS A 4 25.68 12.55 -29.75
CA LYS A 4 26.24 13.18 -28.54
C LYS A 4 26.63 12.13 -27.50
N ASP A 5 27.75 12.34 -26.81
CA ASP A 5 28.11 11.55 -25.62
C ASP A 5 26.98 11.59 -24.59
N LEU A 6 26.45 10.43 -24.26
CA LEU A 6 25.50 10.27 -23.16
C LEU A 6 26.28 10.32 -21.84
N ARG A 7 26.32 11.50 -21.22
CA ARG A 7 26.97 11.71 -19.94
C ARG A 7 25.95 11.53 -18.81
N CYS A 8 26.16 10.52 -17.98
CA CYS A 8 25.39 10.34 -16.75
C CYS A 8 26.04 11.15 -15.61
N LEU A 9 25.21 11.78 -14.79
CA LEU A 9 25.68 12.42 -13.57
C LEU A 9 26.11 11.33 -12.58
N GLY A 10 27.39 11.35 -12.16
CA GLY A 10 27.87 10.45 -11.11
C GLY A 10 27.19 10.71 -9.76
N SER A 11 27.23 9.72 -8.87
CA SER A 11 26.62 9.79 -7.53
C SER A 11 26.98 11.08 -6.80
N ARG A 12 25.98 11.66 -6.13
CA ARG A 12 26.13 12.84 -5.28
C ARG A 12 26.07 12.49 -3.79
N ALA A 13 25.79 11.23 -3.46
CA ALA A 13 25.71 10.73 -2.10
C ALA A 13 26.94 9.86 -1.77
N PRO A 14 27.51 9.97 -0.57
CA PRO A 14 28.37 8.94 -0.03
C PRO A 14 27.58 7.64 0.17
N PHE A 15 28.23 6.52 -0.10
CA PHE A 15 27.72 5.18 0.21
C PHE A 15 28.67 4.53 1.21
N ARG A 16 28.10 3.82 2.18
CA ARG A 16 28.85 3.12 3.22
C ARG A 16 28.40 1.67 3.33
N ARG A 17 29.27 0.84 3.90
CA ARG A 17 28.99 -0.57 4.18
C ARG A 17 28.31 -0.68 5.55
N HIS A 18 27.16 -1.32 5.60
CA HIS A 18 26.34 -1.47 6.80
C HIS A 18 26.00 -2.94 7.05
N GLY A 19 25.78 -3.27 8.33
CA GLY A 19 25.47 -4.62 8.79
C GLY A 19 26.63 -5.60 8.66
N GLU A 20 26.39 -6.82 9.13
CA GLU A 20 27.29 -7.96 8.91
C GLU A 20 27.30 -8.39 7.43
N SER A 21 26.17 -8.19 6.74
CA SER A 21 26.00 -8.41 5.30
C SER A 21 26.86 -7.47 4.44
N GLY A 22 27.36 -6.37 4.99
CA GLY A 22 28.19 -5.40 4.28
C GLY A 22 27.46 -4.72 3.11
N GLN A 23 26.15 -4.50 3.23
CA GLN A 23 25.37 -3.84 2.19
C GLN A 23 25.81 -2.39 1.99
N SER A 24 25.84 -1.95 0.73
CA SER A 24 26.24 -0.58 0.36
C SER A 24 25.01 0.32 0.33
N ILE A 25 24.79 1.12 1.38
CA ILE A 25 23.62 1.98 1.53
C ILE A 25 24.06 3.45 1.53
N SER A 26 23.23 4.32 0.94
CA SER A 26 23.46 5.76 0.83
C SER A 26 23.29 6.46 2.17
N ASP A 27 24.08 7.50 2.43
CA ASP A 27 23.92 8.38 3.60
C ASP A 27 22.58 9.14 3.63
N TYR A 28 21.83 9.15 2.52
CA TYR A 28 20.45 9.65 2.49
C TYR A 28 19.45 8.75 3.21
N LEU A 29 19.82 7.50 3.52
CA LEU A 29 18.94 6.51 4.16
C LEU A 29 19.53 6.01 5.48
N PRO A 30 19.88 6.90 6.44
CA PRO A 30 20.58 6.53 7.65
C PRO A 30 19.77 5.57 8.55
N HIS A 31 18.44 5.65 8.56
CA HIS A 31 17.59 4.77 9.36
C HIS A 31 17.44 3.39 8.74
N ILE A 32 17.20 3.28 7.43
CA ILE A 32 17.16 1.99 6.72
C ILE A 32 18.52 1.30 6.80
N ALA A 33 19.62 2.05 6.78
CA ALA A 33 20.96 1.50 6.95
C ALA A 33 21.14 0.73 8.27
N THR A 34 20.38 1.06 9.32
CA THR A 34 20.38 0.29 10.58
C THR A 34 19.65 -1.05 10.50
N CYS A 35 18.94 -1.32 9.40
CA CYS A 35 18.21 -2.56 9.12
C CYS A 35 18.89 -3.37 8.01
N ALA A 36 20.16 -3.11 7.69
CA ALA A 36 20.86 -3.72 6.55
C ALA A 36 20.81 -5.26 6.54
N ASP A 37 20.89 -5.89 7.70
CA ASP A 37 20.85 -7.36 7.81
C ASP A 37 19.44 -7.94 7.79
N ASP A 38 18.42 -7.08 7.87
CA ASP A 38 16.99 -7.45 7.83
C ASP A 38 16.37 -7.22 6.43
N ILE A 39 17.14 -6.71 5.47
CA ILE A 39 16.67 -6.39 4.11
C ILE A 39 17.52 -7.06 3.04
N ALA A 40 16.94 -7.27 1.86
CA ALA A 40 17.65 -7.74 0.68
C ALA A 40 17.70 -6.67 -0.41
N ILE A 41 18.87 -6.43 -0.99
CA ILE A 41 19.03 -5.53 -2.15
C ILE A 41 19.03 -6.35 -3.45
N VAL A 42 18.00 -6.16 -4.27
CA VAL A 42 17.86 -6.82 -5.58
C VAL A 42 18.43 -5.93 -6.68
N ASN A 43 19.68 -6.19 -7.09
CA ASN A 43 20.37 -5.44 -8.14
C ASN A 43 20.11 -5.96 -9.56
N SER A 44 19.38 -7.06 -9.70
CA SER A 44 19.15 -7.76 -10.98
C SER A 44 17.89 -7.32 -11.71
N MET A 45 17.16 -6.32 -11.22
CA MET A 45 15.93 -5.83 -11.86
C MET A 45 16.26 -5.08 -13.16
N VAL A 46 15.52 -5.39 -14.23
CA VAL A 46 15.68 -4.77 -15.56
C VAL A 46 14.30 -4.39 -16.09
N THR A 47 14.23 -3.24 -16.76
CA THR A 47 13.02 -2.79 -17.48
C THR A 47 13.40 -1.97 -18.71
N GLU A 48 12.58 -2.06 -19.75
CA GLU A 48 12.68 -1.22 -20.95
C GLU A 48 11.84 0.07 -20.83
N GLN A 49 11.09 0.22 -19.72
CA GLN A 49 10.16 1.33 -19.53
C GLN A 49 10.88 2.61 -19.10
N ILE A 50 10.84 3.62 -19.96
CA ILE A 50 11.47 4.93 -19.73
C ILE A 50 10.55 5.91 -18.98
N ASN A 51 9.24 5.66 -18.98
CA ASN A 51 8.22 6.52 -18.36
C ASN A 51 7.72 5.88 -17.06
N HIS A 52 7.49 6.70 -16.04
CA HIS A 52 7.06 6.22 -14.71
C HIS A 52 5.74 5.45 -14.74
N ASP A 53 4.74 5.88 -15.50
CA ASP A 53 3.42 5.27 -15.49
C ASP A 53 3.39 3.84 -16.11
N PRO A 54 4.04 3.59 -17.27
CA PRO A 54 4.31 2.22 -17.74
C PRO A 54 5.21 1.41 -16.80
N ALA A 55 6.23 2.03 -16.19
CA ALA A 55 7.13 1.35 -15.27
C ALA A 55 6.41 0.88 -13.99
N HIS A 56 5.50 1.69 -13.45
CA HIS A 56 4.62 1.29 -12.33
C HIS A 56 3.76 0.09 -12.71
N THR A 57 3.21 0.09 -13.94
CA THR A 57 2.38 -1.03 -14.43
C THR A 57 3.20 -2.29 -14.50
N PHE A 58 4.42 -2.20 -15.04
CA PHE A 58 5.36 -3.31 -15.13
C PHE A 58 5.78 -3.82 -13.74
N MET A 59 6.10 -2.94 -12.80
CA MET A 59 6.46 -3.31 -11.44
C MET A 59 5.32 -4.07 -10.73
N ASN A 60 4.08 -3.62 -10.94
CA ASN A 60 2.93 -4.23 -10.30
C ASN A 60 2.45 -5.52 -10.97
N THR A 61 2.59 -5.65 -12.30
CA THR A 61 1.92 -6.73 -13.05
C THR A 61 2.88 -7.63 -13.84
N GLY A 62 4.17 -7.29 -13.88
CA GLY A 62 5.18 -7.95 -14.71
C GLY A 62 5.08 -7.63 -16.21
N THR A 63 4.20 -6.72 -16.61
CA THR A 63 3.97 -6.37 -18.02
C THR A 63 3.43 -4.95 -18.18
N ILE A 64 3.52 -4.39 -19.38
CA ILE A 64 2.90 -3.11 -19.72
C ILE A 64 1.52 -3.25 -20.37
N VAL A 65 1.13 -4.49 -20.69
CA VAL A 65 -0.17 -4.76 -21.29
C VAL A 65 -1.25 -4.46 -20.22
N PRO A 66 -2.26 -3.64 -20.54
CA PRO A 66 -3.36 -3.36 -19.62
C PRO A 66 -4.11 -4.63 -19.17
N ASP A 67 -4.92 -4.48 -18.12
CA ASP A 67 -5.84 -5.50 -17.60
C ASP A 67 -5.15 -6.78 -17.11
N ARG A 68 -3.92 -6.62 -16.63
CA ARG A 68 -3.13 -7.69 -16.02
C ARG A 68 -3.26 -7.61 -14.50
N PRO A 69 -3.46 -8.74 -13.81
CA PRO A 69 -3.59 -8.72 -12.36
C PRO A 69 -2.31 -8.23 -11.71
N SER A 70 -2.46 -7.33 -10.74
CA SER A 70 -1.34 -6.86 -9.93
C SER A 70 -0.81 -7.96 -9.01
N MET A 71 0.41 -7.79 -8.53
CA MET A 71 1.08 -8.69 -7.59
C MET A 71 0.23 -8.92 -6.34
N GLY A 72 -0.37 -7.86 -5.78
CA GLY A 72 -1.27 -7.98 -4.64
C GLY A 72 -2.52 -8.81 -4.95
N SER A 73 -3.09 -8.67 -6.16
CA SER A 73 -4.22 -9.50 -6.60
C SER A 73 -3.84 -10.96 -6.80
N TRP A 74 -2.65 -11.25 -7.34
CA TRP A 74 -2.14 -12.63 -7.46
C TRP A 74 -1.88 -13.28 -6.11
N VAL A 75 -1.26 -12.55 -5.18
CA VAL A 75 -1.01 -13.03 -3.82
C VAL A 75 -2.33 -13.33 -3.11
N ASN A 76 -3.30 -12.40 -3.19
CA ASN A 76 -4.61 -12.58 -2.58
C ASN A 76 -5.39 -13.74 -3.24
N TYR A 77 -5.28 -13.92 -4.56
CA TYR A 77 -5.87 -15.05 -5.27
C TYR A 77 -5.29 -16.40 -4.82
N GLY A 78 -3.95 -16.50 -4.79
CA GLY A 78 -3.26 -17.76 -4.55
C GLY A 78 -3.25 -18.17 -3.08
N LEU A 79 -3.16 -17.21 -2.16
CA LEU A 79 -2.99 -17.46 -0.74
C LEU A 79 -4.21 -17.10 0.13
N GLY A 80 -5.17 -16.36 -0.43
CA GLY A 80 -6.34 -15.86 0.29
C GLY A 80 -6.03 -14.76 1.32
N SER A 81 -7.10 -14.18 1.86
CA SER A 81 -7.04 -13.26 3.00
C SER A 81 -6.95 -14.06 4.31
N LEU A 82 -6.17 -13.58 5.28
CA LEU A 82 -6.21 -14.08 6.66
C LEU A 82 -7.22 -13.30 7.51
N SER A 83 -7.75 -12.19 6.97
CA SER A 83 -8.77 -11.36 7.60
C SER A 83 -10.15 -11.68 7.02
N GLU A 84 -11.15 -11.78 7.90
CA GLU A 84 -12.57 -11.88 7.50
C GLU A 84 -13.23 -10.51 7.39
N ASN A 85 -12.70 -9.51 8.10
CA ASN A 85 -13.32 -8.19 8.26
C ASN A 85 -12.63 -7.08 7.46
N LEU A 86 -11.46 -7.36 6.88
CA LEU A 86 -10.70 -6.43 6.05
C LEU A 86 -10.36 -7.04 4.68
N PRO A 87 -10.14 -6.21 3.65
CA PRO A 87 -9.69 -6.70 2.36
C PRO A 87 -8.35 -7.42 2.48
N GLY A 88 -8.16 -8.50 1.72
CA GLY A 88 -6.87 -9.20 1.65
C GLY A 88 -5.76 -8.37 0.99
N PHE A 89 -6.13 -7.38 0.16
CA PHE A 89 -5.19 -6.47 -0.50
C PHE A 89 -5.62 -5.01 -0.27
N VAL A 90 -4.81 -4.28 0.50
CA VAL A 90 -5.02 -2.86 0.82
C VAL A 90 -3.93 -2.00 0.17
N VAL A 91 -4.32 -0.83 -0.33
CA VAL A 91 -3.42 0.16 -0.91
C VAL A 91 -3.52 1.45 -0.11
N LEU A 92 -2.39 2.00 0.31
CA LEU A 92 -2.30 3.26 1.03
C LEU A 92 -1.53 4.28 0.20
N THR A 93 -2.17 5.39 -0.13
CA THR A 93 -1.55 6.50 -0.84
C THR A 93 -1.18 7.61 0.14
N SER A 94 0.09 8.00 0.14
CA SER A 94 0.59 9.00 1.08
C SER A 94 0.46 10.42 0.52
N VAL A 95 0.29 11.38 1.43
CA VAL A 95 0.41 12.82 1.14
C VAL A 95 1.77 13.36 1.59
N GLY A 96 2.13 14.53 1.06
CA GLY A 96 3.43 15.16 1.30
C GLY A 96 4.50 14.77 0.28
N GLY A 97 5.70 15.31 0.47
CA GLY A 97 6.81 15.19 -0.48
C GLY A 97 6.77 16.26 -1.56
N ARG A 98 7.42 15.98 -2.69
CA ARG A 98 7.51 16.88 -3.86
C ARG A 98 6.60 16.40 -4.97
N ASN A 99 6.06 17.31 -5.80
CA ASN A 99 5.33 17.02 -7.06
C ASN A 99 4.42 15.77 -7.00
N PRO A 100 3.15 15.90 -6.58
CA PRO A 100 2.25 14.76 -6.48
C PRO A 100 1.92 14.24 -7.88
N GLN A 101 2.66 13.24 -8.35
CA GLN A 101 2.32 12.52 -9.57
C GLN A 101 1.03 11.72 -9.34
N PRO A 102 0.12 11.68 -10.32
CA PRO A 102 -1.10 10.88 -10.19
C PRO A 102 -0.73 9.39 -10.13
N ILE A 103 -1.40 8.67 -9.24
CA ILE A 103 -1.35 7.20 -9.18
C ILE A 103 -2.74 6.71 -9.53
N ALA A 104 -2.83 5.83 -10.52
CA ALA A 104 -4.10 5.35 -11.03
C ALA A 104 -4.47 4.00 -10.41
N ALA A 105 -5.76 3.79 -10.14
CA ALA A 105 -6.26 2.53 -9.55
C ALA A 105 -5.94 1.28 -10.39
N ARG A 106 -5.67 1.45 -11.69
CA ARG A 106 -5.20 0.38 -12.57
C ARG A 106 -3.91 -0.30 -12.08
N GLN A 107 -3.12 0.36 -11.23
CA GLN A 107 -1.87 -0.18 -10.67
C GLN A 107 -2.11 -1.33 -9.67
N TRP A 108 -3.31 -1.45 -9.10
CA TRP A 108 -3.71 -2.51 -8.18
C TRP A 108 -4.98 -3.24 -8.65
N SER A 109 -5.18 -3.30 -9.96
CA SER A 109 -6.30 -4.01 -10.57
C SER A 109 -6.15 -5.53 -10.43
N SER A 110 -7.28 -6.23 -10.31
CA SER A 110 -7.37 -7.69 -10.47
C SER A 110 -7.29 -8.15 -11.93
N GLY A 111 -7.38 -7.24 -12.90
CA GLY A 111 -7.35 -7.58 -14.32
C GLY A 111 -8.48 -8.54 -14.68
N PHE A 112 -8.11 -9.72 -15.18
CA PHE A 112 -9.06 -10.81 -15.49
C PHE A 112 -9.39 -11.72 -14.30
N LEU A 113 -8.79 -11.52 -13.12
CA LEU A 113 -9.21 -12.22 -11.90
C LEU A 113 -10.53 -11.62 -11.38
N PRO A 114 -11.30 -12.35 -10.55
CA PRO A 114 -12.50 -11.81 -9.92
C PRO A 114 -12.27 -10.44 -9.26
N SER A 115 -13.18 -9.49 -9.48
CA SER A 115 -13.03 -8.08 -9.07
C SER A 115 -12.87 -7.89 -7.55
N LYS A 116 -13.37 -8.86 -6.75
CA LYS A 116 -13.17 -8.93 -5.29
C LYS A 116 -11.69 -9.04 -4.86
N LEU A 117 -10.77 -9.31 -5.79
CA LEU A 117 -9.33 -9.43 -5.55
C LEU A 117 -8.54 -8.16 -5.92
N SER A 118 -9.22 -7.13 -6.42
CA SER A 118 -8.60 -5.81 -6.64
C SER A 118 -8.16 -5.20 -5.32
N GLY A 119 -7.11 -4.39 -5.36
CA GLY A 119 -6.69 -3.61 -4.18
C GLY A 119 -7.77 -2.61 -3.78
N VAL A 120 -8.00 -2.50 -2.47
CA VAL A 120 -8.89 -1.49 -1.90
C VAL A 120 -8.04 -0.33 -1.40
N GLU A 121 -8.22 0.86 -1.99
CA GLU A 121 -7.51 2.05 -1.55
C GLU A 121 -8.10 2.55 -0.22
N PHE A 122 -7.22 2.76 0.75
CA PHE A 122 -7.52 3.40 2.02
C PHE A 122 -6.92 4.79 2.01
N HIS A 123 -7.72 5.79 2.35
CA HIS A 123 -7.29 7.16 2.46
C HIS A 123 -6.63 7.40 3.82
N GLY A 124 -5.42 7.97 3.80
CA GLY A 124 -4.67 8.27 5.02
C GLY A 124 -5.22 9.46 5.83
N GLN A 125 -6.18 10.21 5.29
CA GLN A 125 -6.85 11.34 5.94
C GLN A 125 -8.35 11.30 5.65
N GLY A 126 -9.16 11.69 6.65
CA GLY A 126 -10.62 11.72 6.53
C GLY A 126 -11.23 10.33 6.64
N ASP A 127 -12.26 10.06 5.84
CA ASP A 127 -12.88 8.73 5.79
C ASP A 127 -11.92 7.74 5.10
N PRO A 128 -11.43 6.72 5.82
CA PRO A 128 -10.41 5.79 5.31
C PRO A 128 -10.90 5.03 4.09
N VAL A 129 -12.19 4.70 4.08
CA VAL A 129 -12.89 4.19 2.91
C VAL A 129 -14.17 4.99 2.83
N HIS A 130 -14.44 5.56 1.66
CA HIS A 130 -15.61 6.38 1.45
C HIS A 130 -16.90 5.61 1.78
N TYR A 131 -17.83 6.29 2.45
CA TYR A 131 -19.17 5.80 2.75
C TYR A 131 -19.23 4.54 3.64
N VAL A 132 -18.19 4.27 4.43
CA VAL A 132 -18.19 3.14 5.37
C VAL A 132 -19.04 3.42 6.61
N ALA A 133 -19.16 4.66 7.08
CA ALA A 133 -20.06 4.96 8.20
C ALA A 133 -21.54 4.96 7.77
N ASN A 134 -22.41 4.48 8.64
CA ASN A 134 -23.85 4.60 8.42
C ASN A 134 -24.27 6.08 8.45
N PRO A 135 -25.12 6.53 7.51
CA PRO A 135 -25.61 7.90 7.52
C PRO A 135 -26.51 8.17 8.74
N PRO A 136 -26.64 9.43 9.17
CA PRO A 136 -27.46 9.78 10.34
C PRO A 136 -28.88 9.22 10.24
N GLY A 137 -29.32 8.51 11.28
CA GLY A 137 -30.65 7.89 11.35
C GLY A 137 -30.73 6.46 10.81
N ILE A 138 -29.65 5.92 10.24
CA ILE A 138 -29.56 4.50 9.85
C ILE A 138 -28.84 3.71 10.93
N THR A 139 -29.53 2.71 11.51
CA THR A 139 -28.94 1.78 12.46
C THR A 139 -28.18 0.67 11.74
N THR A 140 -27.27 0.00 12.44
CA THR A 140 -26.57 -1.17 11.93
C THR A 140 -27.54 -2.28 11.49
N ASP A 141 -28.64 -2.50 12.22
CA ASP A 141 -29.66 -3.47 11.85
C ASP A 141 -30.37 -3.11 10.54
N CYS A 142 -30.70 -1.81 10.35
CA CYS A 142 -31.27 -1.33 9.09
C CYS A 142 -30.30 -1.54 7.92
N GLN A 143 -29.01 -1.27 8.14
CA GLN A 143 -27.99 -1.49 7.12
C GLN A 143 -27.81 -2.98 6.80
N SER A 144 -27.81 -3.86 7.81
CA SER A 144 -27.74 -5.31 7.62
C SER A 144 -28.89 -5.81 6.76
N ASN A 145 -30.12 -5.42 7.11
CA ASN A 145 -31.31 -5.81 6.34
C ASN A 145 -31.25 -5.34 4.88
N LEU A 146 -30.69 -4.14 4.63
CA LEU A 146 -30.48 -3.64 3.27
C LEU A 146 -29.46 -4.49 2.50
N VAL A 147 -28.31 -4.80 3.12
CA VAL A 147 -27.26 -5.64 2.51
C VAL A 147 -27.80 -7.03 2.20
N ASP A 148 -28.55 -7.63 3.11
CA ASP A 148 -29.17 -8.95 2.95
C ASP A 148 -30.19 -8.96 1.80
N ALA A 149 -31.06 -7.95 1.72
CA ALA A 149 -32.03 -7.81 0.64
C ALA A 149 -31.35 -7.63 -0.73
N VAL A 150 -30.30 -6.80 -0.81
CA VAL A 150 -29.52 -6.62 -2.04
C VAL A 150 -28.81 -7.91 -2.43
N ALA A 151 -28.27 -8.65 -1.45
CA ALA A 151 -27.64 -9.95 -1.70
C ALA A 151 -28.64 -10.98 -2.25
N GLU A 152 -29.85 -11.06 -1.70
CA GLU A 152 -30.91 -11.94 -2.19
C GLU A 152 -31.28 -11.61 -3.64
N LEU A 153 -31.51 -10.34 -3.96
CA LEU A 153 -31.82 -9.90 -5.33
C LEU A 153 -30.69 -10.22 -6.31
N ASN A 154 -29.44 -10.03 -5.89
CA ASN A 154 -28.28 -10.38 -6.70
C ASN A 154 -28.19 -11.89 -6.92
N ARG A 155 -28.45 -12.73 -5.92
CA ARG A 155 -28.46 -14.21 -6.09
C ARG A 155 -29.49 -14.65 -7.13
N LEU A 156 -30.70 -14.10 -7.08
CA LEU A 156 -31.73 -14.37 -8.12
C LEU A 156 -31.25 -13.97 -9.52
N ARG A 157 -30.51 -12.86 -9.64
CA ARG A 157 -29.91 -12.44 -10.90
C ARG A 157 -28.74 -13.34 -11.33
N ALA A 158 -27.94 -13.82 -10.39
CA ALA A 158 -26.83 -14.73 -10.64
C ALA A 158 -27.33 -16.07 -11.23
N GLU A 159 -28.44 -16.60 -10.70
CA GLU A 159 -29.05 -17.85 -11.21
C GLU A 159 -29.47 -17.73 -12.68
N THR A 160 -29.95 -16.55 -13.09
CA THR A 160 -30.44 -16.31 -14.45
C THR A 160 -29.34 -15.95 -15.44
N THR A 161 -28.31 -15.20 -15.01
CA THR A 161 -27.25 -14.70 -15.90
C THR A 161 -25.98 -15.54 -15.89
N ARG A 162 -25.71 -16.24 -14.79
CA ARG A 162 -24.45 -16.94 -14.52
C ARG A 162 -23.21 -16.04 -14.68
N ASP A 163 -23.37 -14.76 -14.36
CA ASP A 163 -22.28 -13.78 -14.38
C ASP A 163 -21.51 -13.83 -13.04
N PRO A 164 -20.24 -14.27 -13.03
CA PRO A 164 -19.42 -14.35 -11.82
C PRO A 164 -19.12 -12.97 -11.20
N GLU A 165 -19.35 -11.87 -11.92
CA GLU A 165 -19.22 -10.53 -11.36
C GLU A 165 -20.29 -10.24 -10.31
N ILE A 166 -21.46 -10.89 -10.41
CA ILE A 166 -22.53 -10.73 -9.41
C ILE A 166 -22.09 -11.30 -8.06
N ASP A 167 -21.45 -12.47 -8.06
CA ASP A 167 -20.90 -13.07 -6.83
C ASP A 167 -19.80 -12.19 -6.22
N SER A 168 -18.98 -11.56 -7.06
CA SER A 168 -17.96 -10.61 -6.60
C SER A 168 -18.59 -9.38 -5.95
N ARG A 169 -19.67 -8.84 -6.52
CA ARG A 169 -20.42 -7.71 -5.95
C ARG A 169 -21.08 -8.05 -4.61
N ILE A 170 -21.67 -9.24 -4.49
CA ILE A 170 -22.23 -9.72 -3.21
C ILE A 170 -21.13 -9.73 -2.15
N ALA A 171 -19.98 -10.38 -2.45
CA ALA A 171 -18.86 -10.47 -1.53
C ALA A 171 -18.30 -9.09 -1.12
N GLN A 172 -18.26 -8.14 -2.07
CA GLN A 172 -17.82 -6.77 -1.80
C GLN A 172 -18.78 -6.00 -0.88
N HIS A 173 -20.11 -6.13 -1.07
CA HIS A 173 -21.08 -5.50 -0.18
C HIS A 173 -21.00 -6.07 1.24
N GLU A 174 -20.88 -7.38 1.38
CA GLU A 174 -20.74 -8.03 2.68
C GLU A 174 -19.44 -7.63 3.39
N LEU A 175 -18.33 -7.55 2.64
CA LEU A 175 -17.05 -7.07 3.17
C LEU A 175 -17.15 -5.60 3.61
N ALA A 176 -17.75 -4.73 2.79
CA ALA A 176 -17.94 -3.33 3.13
C ALA A 176 -18.77 -3.16 4.41
N PHE A 177 -19.80 -4.00 4.61
CA PHE A 177 -20.57 -4.05 5.84
C PHE A 177 -19.71 -4.45 7.06
N ARG A 178 -18.90 -5.51 6.95
CA ARG A 178 -17.99 -5.92 8.04
C ARG A 178 -16.92 -4.86 8.35
N MET A 179 -16.44 -4.17 7.32
CA MET A 179 -15.48 -3.08 7.47
C MET A 179 -16.05 -1.90 8.29
N GLN A 180 -17.37 -1.69 8.33
CA GLN A 180 -17.98 -0.61 9.12
C GLN A 180 -17.64 -0.69 10.61
N ALA A 181 -17.57 -1.90 11.15
CA ALA A 181 -17.18 -2.12 12.54
C ALA A 181 -15.66 -2.10 12.75
N SER A 182 -14.89 -2.58 11.77
CA SER A 182 -13.44 -2.79 11.93
C SER A 182 -12.59 -1.55 11.60
N ILE A 183 -13.04 -0.70 10.68
CA ILE A 183 -12.28 0.48 10.24
C ILE A 183 -12.09 1.51 11.37
N PRO A 184 -13.10 1.87 12.18
CA PRO A 184 -12.92 2.84 13.26
C PRO A 184 -11.81 2.43 14.24
N GLU A 185 -11.79 1.16 14.65
CA GLU A 185 -10.76 0.63 15.55
C GLU A 185 -9.39 0.55 14.87
N LEU A 186 -9.35 0.18 13.59
CA LEU A 186 -8.11 0.17 12.80
C LEU A 186 -7.47 1.56 12.74
N MET A 187 -8.27 2.61 12.54
CA MET A 187 -7.79 4.00 12.44
C MET A 187 -7.55 4.67 13.78
N ASP A 188 -8.15 4.15 14.86
CA ASP A 188 -7.90 4.66 16.19
C ASP A 188 -6.49 4.29 16.67
N ILE A 189 -5.62 5.30 16.62
CA ILE A 189 -4.24 5.23 17.05
C ILE A 189 -3.99 6.00 18.35
N SER A 190 -5.06 6.41 19.05
CA SER A 190 -4.96 7.03 20.37
C SER A 190 -4.31 6.12 21.43
N GLY A 191 -4.37 4.80 21.21
CA GLY A 191 -3.71 3.79 22.04
C GLY A 191 -2.23 3.57 21.73
N GLU A 192 -1.65 4.22 20.72
CA GLU A 192 -0.23 4.07 20.40
C GLU A 192 0.64 4.85 21.39
N SER A 193 1.73 4.23 21.85
CA SER A 193 2.62 4.88 22.82
C SER A 193 3.36 6.08 22.20
N PRO A 194 3.72 7.10 23.00
CA PRO A 194 4.53 8.21 22.50
C PRO A 194 5.84 7.75 21.85
N GLU A 195 6.47 6.71 22.41
CA GLU A 195 7.70 6.13 21.89
C GLU A 195 7.50 5.49 20.50
N THR A 196 6.36 4.83 20.26
CA THR A 196 6.01 4.30 18.94
C THR A 196 5.78 5.43 17.93
N LEU A 197 5.02 6.46 18.30
CA LEU A 197 4.77 7.60 17.42
C LEU A 197 6.07 8.33 17.05
N GLU A 198 6.96 8.53 18.02
CA GLU A 198 8.29 9.11 17.80
C GLU A 198 9.17 8.24 16.91
N MET A 199 9.18 6.91 17.14
CA MET A 199 9.96 5.97 16.33
C MET A 199 9.60 6.07 14.85
N TYR A 200 8.30 6.11 14.52
CA TYR A 200 7.83 6.27 13.14
C TYR A 200 7.95 7.72 12.63
N GLY A 201 7.99 8.72 13.51
CA GLY A 201 7.79 10.12 13.12
C GLY A 201 6.36 10.38 12.63
N ALA A 202 5.38 9.62 13.14
CA ALA A 202 3.99 9.66 12.69
C ALA A 202 3.16 10.68 13.48
N VAL A 203 2.30 11.40 12.77
CA VAL A 203 1.28 12.28 13.38
C VAL A 203 -0.09 11.68 13.08
N PRO A 204 -0.90 11.38 14.10
CA PRO A 204 -2.16 10.68 13.90
C PRO A 204 -3.07 11.27 12.81
N GLY A 205 -3.45 10.43 11.84
CA GLY A 205 -4.46 10.77 10.82
C GLY A 205 -4.04 11.84 9.80
N ASP A 206 -2.76 12.14 9.68
CA ASP A 206 -2.25 13.18 8.77
C ASP A 206 -2.04 12.72 7.32
N GLY A 207 -2.23 11.43 7.04
CA GLY A 207 -2.03 10.80 5.73
C GLY A 207 -0.58 10.75 5.24
N SER A 208 0.39 11.06 6.10
CA SER A 208 1.81 10.97 5.76
C SER A 208 2.24 9.52 5.53
N PHE A 209 3.39 9.33 4.87
CA PHE A 209 3.98 8.00 4.73
C PHE A 209 4.27 7.36 6.10
N ALA A 210 4.58 8.17 7.12
CA ALA A 210 4.80 7.69 8.47
C ALA A 210 3.54 7.11 9.10
N SER A 211 2.43 7.84 9.01
CA SER A 211 1.11 7.36 9.47
C SER A 211 0.64 6.14 8.69
N ASN A 212 0.91 6.09 7.38
CA ASN A 212 0.60 4.91 6.56
C ASN A 212 1.47 3.69 6.91
N CYS A 213 2.73 3.86 7.30
CA CYS A 213 3.55 2.76 7.81
C CYS A 213 2.99 2.21 9.13
N LEU A 214 2.57 3.09 10.04
CA LEU A 214 1.93 2.69 11.29
C LEU A 214 0.62 1.94 11.04
N LEU A 215 -0.20 2.44 10.10
CA LEU A 215 -1.44 1.80 9.67
C LEU A 215 -1.17 0.45 8.99
N ALA A 216 -0.11 0.33 8.18
CA ALA A 216 0.30 -0.92 7.57
C ALA A 216 0.64 -1.99 8.63
N ARG A 217 1.35 -1.62 9.70
CA ARG A 217 1.57 -2.55 10.81
C ARG A 217 0.26 -3.00 11.44
N ARG A 218 -0.69 -2.08 11.67
CA ARG A 218 -2.03 -2.41 12.23
C ARG A 218 -2.88 -3.29 11.30
N LEU A 219 -2.75 -3.10 10.00
CA LEU A 219 -3.38 -3.93 8.97
C LEU A 219 -2.78 -5.35 8.98
N ALA A 220 -1.46 -5.45 9.07
CA ALA A 220 -0.75 -6.73 9.14
C ALA A 220 -1.15 -7.51 10.41
N GLU A 221 -1.26 -6.84 11.56
CA GLU A 221 -1.75 -7.44 12.82
C GLU A 221 -3.16 -8.02 12.70
N ARG A 222 -3.97 -7.46 11.81
CA ARG A 222 -5.36 -7.89 11.54
C ARG A 222 -5.48 -8.86 10.35
N GLY A 223 -4.36 -9.40 9.88
CA GLY A 223 -4.32 -10.44 8.86
C GLY A 223 -4.53 -9.93 7.43
N VAL A 224 -4.34 -8.64 7.17
CA VAL A 224 -4.31 -8.16 5.77
C VAL A 224 -3.07 -8.73 5.08
N ARG A 225 -3.29 -9.47 4.00
CA ARG A 225 -2.27 -10.28 3.34
C ARG A 225 -1.26 -9.45 2.57
N PHE A 226 -1.72 -8.43 1.86
CA PHE A 226 -0.87 -7.62 1.01
C PHE A 226 -1.19 -6.14 1.24
N ILE A 227 -0.18 -5.37 1.61
CA ILE A 227 -0.33 -3.95 1.94
C ILE A 227 0.66 -3.19 1.07
N HIS A 228 0.14 -2.34 0.18
CA HIS A 228 0.96 -1.55 -0.72
C HIS A 228 0.99 -0.09 -0.27
N LEU A 229 2.16 0.40 0.12
CA LEU A 229 2.40 1.79 0.44
C LEU A 229 2.95 2.56 -0.76
N TYR A 230 2.21 3.55 -1.24
CA TYR A 230 2.69 4.48 -2.25
C TYR A 230 3.12 5.81 -1.63
N HIS A 231 4.37 6.22 -1.89
CA HIS A 231 4.86 7.57 -1.64
C HIS A 231 5.37 8.20 -2.94
N ARG A 232 5.03 9.48 -3.16
CA ARG A 232 5.28 10.20 -4.41
C ARG A 232 6.50 11.11 -4.30
N GLY A 233 6.92 11.68 -5.44
CA GLY A 233 7.92 12.76 -5.48
C GLY A 233 9.33 12.36 -5.87
N TRP A 234 9.53 11.10 -6.27
CA TRP A 234 10.81 10.57 -6.70
C TRP A 234 11.22 10.95 -8.14
N ASP A 235 10.32 11.56 -8.93
CA ASP A 235 10.55 11.96 -10.32
C ASP A 235 11.37 13.27 -10.43
N HIS A 236 12.70 13.14 -10.31
CA HIS A 236 13.63 14.27 -10.31
C HIS A 236 14.17 14.59 -11.72
N HIS A 237 13.67 15.68 -12.32
CA HIS A 237 14.24 16.27 -13.54
C HIS A 237 15.32 17.33 -13.27
N GLY A 238 15.59 17.61 -11.99
CA GLY A 238 16.52 18.63 -11.52
C GLY A 238 16.42 18.80 -10.01
N GLY A 239 17.32 19.61 -9.43
CA GLY A 239 17.29 19.93 -7.99
C GLY A 239 17.60 18.76 -7.07
N LEU A 240 18.32 17.72 -7.53
CA LEU A 240 18.64 16.53 -6.75
C LEU A 240 19.19 16.87 -5.35
N LYS A 241 20.21 17.73 -5.26
CA LYS A 241 20.79 18.13 -3.96
C LYS A 241 19.77 18.77 -3.01
N GLN A 242 18.75 19.45 -3.53
CA GLN A 242 17.75 20.13 -2.72
C GLN A 242 16.63 19.17 -2.25
N TYR A 243 16.27 18.20 -3.09
CA TYR A 243 15.04 17.42 -2.90
C TYR A 243 15.25 15.96 -2.56
N MET A 244 16.48 15.43 -2.70
CA MET A 244 16.80 14.07 -2.26
C MET A 244 16.58 13.90 -0.75
N ASP A 245 17.09 14.83 0.08
CA ASP A 245 16.84 14.81 1.52
C ASP A 245 15.34 14.86 1.82
N VAL A 246 14.60 15.74 1.13
CA VAL A 246 13.14 15.87 1.34
C VAL A 246 12.39 14.55 1.08
N CYS A 247 12.72 13.83 0.02
CA CYS A 247 12.04 12.57 -0.29
C CYS A 247 12.52 11.43 0.61
N CYS A 248 13.81 11.38 0.92
CA CYS A 248 14.39 10.35 1.77
C CYS A 248 13.91 10.50 3.21
N ASP A 249 13.89 11.70 3.78
CA ASP A 249 13.41 11.99 5.14
C ASP A 249 11.96 11.51 5.36
N LYS A 250 11.12 11.55 4.32
CA LYS A 250 9.73 11.09 4.42
C LYS A 250 9.58 9.57 4.43
N CYS A 251 10.53 8.84 3.85
CA CYS A 251 10.44 7.39 3.70
C CYS A 251 11.40 6.61 4.61
N ASP A 252 12.56 7.16 4.93
CA ASP A 252 13.67 6.44 5.58
C ASP A 252 13.32 6.04 7.01
N GLN A 253 13.06 7.02 7.88
CA GLN A 253 12.70 6.76 9.27
C GLN A 253 11.46 5.85 9.39
N PRO A 254 10.33 6.11 8.71
CA PRO A 254 9.15 5.28 8.91
C PRO A 254 9.25 3.87 8.33
N THR A 255 9.99 3.68 7.23
CA THR A 255 10.27 2.33 6.71
C THR A 255 11.10 1.53 7.71
N ALA A 256 12.16 2.13 8.25
CA ALA A 256 13.00 1.48 9.26
C ALA A 256 12.21 1.20 10.56
N ALA A 257 11.32 2.11 10.96
CA ALA A 257 10.43 1.91 12.10
C ALA A 257 9.47 0.74 11.87
N LEU A 258 8.86 0.64 10.68
CA LEU A 258 7.98 -0.47 10.32
C LEU A 258 8.71 -1.81 10.41
N LEU A 259 9.90 -1.93 9.81
CA LEU A 259 10.70 -3.16 9.87
C LEU A 259 11.02 -3.56 11.31
N LYS A 260 11.47 -2.60 12.14
CA LYS A 260 11.80 -2.83 13.55
C LYS A 260 10.57 -3.21 14.38
N ASP A 261 9.43 -2.57 14.13
CA ASP A 261 8.18 -2.85 14.84
C ASP A 261 7.64 -4.24 14.48
N LEU A 262 7.64 -4.61 13.19
CA LEU A 262 7.31 -5.97 12.75
C LEU A 262 8.24 -6.99 13.38
N LYS A 263 9.55 -6.71 13.46
CA LYS A 263 10.52 -7.58 14.12
C LYS A 263 10.25 -7.73 15.62
N ARG A 264 10.01 -6.63 16.34
CA ARG A 264 9.65 -6.64 17.78
C ARG A 264 8.40 -7.47 18.07
N ARG A 265 7.49 -7.55 17.09
CA ARG A 265 6.23 -8.30 17.17
C ARG A 265 6.34 -9.73 16.66
N GLY A 266 7.52 -10.15 16.19
CA GLY A 266 7.72 -11.48 15.60
C GLY A 266 7.05 -11.68 14.24
N MET A 267 6.62 -10.59 13.58
CA MET A 267 5.92 -10.66 12.30
C MET A 267 6.87 -10.58 11.10
N LEU A 268 8.08 -10.03 11.29
CA LEU A 268 9.04 -9.85 10.18
C LEU A 268 9.49 -11.18 9.57
N GLU A 269 9.52 -12.28 10.33
CA GLU A 269 9.91 -13.60 9.82
C GLU A 269 8.88 -14.19 8.84
N ASP A 270 7.62 -13.76 8.98
CA ASP A 270 6.49 -14.19 8.16
C ASP A 270 6.06 -13.11 7.13
N THR A 271 6.83 -12.03 6.99
CA THR A 271 6.56 -10.89 6.09
C THR A 271 7.54 -10.83 4.92
#